data_AF-A0A9P1DRG4-F1
#
_entry.id   AF-A0A9P1DRG4-F1
#
_cell.length_a   1.000
_cell.length_b   1.000
_cell.length_c   1.000
_cell.angle_alpha   90.00
_cell.angle_beta   90.00
_cell.angle_gamma   90.00
#
_symmetry.space_group_name_H-M   'P 1'
#
loop_
_entity.id
_entity.type
_entity.pdbx_description
1 polymer ?
#
loop_
_entity_poly.entity_id
_entity_poly.type
_entity_poly.pdbx_seq_one_letter_code
_entity_poly.pdbx_strand_id
1 'polypeptide(L)'
;MDLDHLRSVGLFDLPEQLPVFGPGAASENRLASTPDPPDPLDAPAASGSRWSPQGLKEQLDKLPVSQLFPELCDEVMGILHRWHQRLPLKVWSRMVKICKGSAHQVPSVLKELNESAPVIQRVRRWVEALPSTAPKACILDLGAGFGFLSMFLSELLPCEKVKEFCLMDMSYANRGVDNSSGTTSTEHIYKVQWQIPMYTLKVDLKKKTTLNQIAERLLQSEDLRERPIFACGIHLCNTLGIRAAQLFNENAEVSGFAFVPCCFPTSRHVAQQVVYQLGQHRFAAREFLDPKVVPSNTDRIETNSKGIEHHELHRPTNGMFAQNIYIFAERPLNMQPIQVETRGTCVVVDAKFGHGSKAKKKAQKKKR
;
A
#
# COMPACT_ATOMS: atom_id res chain seq x y z
N MET A 1 -2.13 15.23 -11.59
CA MET A 1 -3.25 16.10 -11.14
C MET A 1 -2.67 17.49 -10.87
N ASP A 2 -3.25 18.57 -11.38
CA ASP A 2 -2.78 19.95 -11.09
C ASP A 2 -3.03 20.28 -9.60
N LEU A 3 -2.14 21.04 -8.97
CA LEU A 3 -2.35 21.55 -7.61
C LEU A 3 -3.68 22.31 -7.52
N ASP A 4 -4.09 22.94 -8.62
CA ASP A 4 -5.36 23.65 -8.72
C ASP A 4 -6.56 22.69 -8.72
N HIS A 5 -6.43 21.46 -9.23
CA HIS A 5 -7.49 20.45 -9.17
C HIS A 5 -7.68 19.88 -7.76
N LEU A 6 -6.59 19.60 -7.04
CA LEU A 6 -6.67 19.14 -5.64
C LEU A 6 -7.24 20.22 -4.71
N ARG A 7 -6.95 21.50 -5.00
CA ARG A 7 -7.58 22.65 -4.34
C ARG A 7 -9.05 22.80 -4.71
N SER A 8 -9.42 22.66 -5.99
CA SER A 8 -10.80 22.85 -6.46
C SER A 8 -11.78 21.78 -5.95
N VAL A 9 -11.32 20.55 -5.69
CA VAL A 9 -12.18 19.48 -5.12
C VAL A 9 -12.32 19.55 -3.60
N GLY A 10 -11.84 20.62 -2.95
CA GLY A 10 -12.10 20.91 -1.54
C GLY A 10 -11.46 19.94 -0.55
N LEU A 11 -10.48 19.13 -0.97
CA LEU A 11 -9.81 18.11 -0.14
C LEU A 11 -9.00 18.71 1.03
N PHE A 12 -8.97 20.03 1.15
CA PHE A 12 -8.14 20.78 2.09
C PHE A 12 -8.89 21.75 3.01
N ASP A 13 -10.18 22.01 2.76
CA ASP A 13 -11.01 22.85 3.62
C ASP A 13 -11.87 22.00 4.55
N LEU A 14 -11.39 21.77 5.76
CA LEU A 14 -12.25 21.57 6.92
C LEU A 14 -11.93 22.67 7.95
N PRO A 15 -12.95 23.34 8.52
CA PRO A 15 -12.74 24.47 9.40
C PRO A 15 -12.36 24.01 10.82
N GLU A 16 -11.17 24.37 11.28
CA GLU A 16 -11.00 24.81 12.68
C GLU A 16 -11.21 26.33 12.69
N GLN A 17 -12.48 26.72 12.85
CA GLN A 17 -13.01 28.04 13.29
C GLN A 17 -12.33 29.36 12.81
N LEU A 18 -13.15 30.14 12.05
CA LEU A 18 -13.19 31.63 11.84
C LEU A 18 -12.26 32.29 10.78
N PRO A 19 -12.59 33.48 10.23
CA PRO A 19 -13.89 34.02 9.79
C PRO A 19 -13.92 34.26 8.26
N VAL A 20 -15.13 34.49 7.75
CA VAL A 20 -15.45 34.79 6.34
C VAL A 20 -14.80 36.10 5.89
N PHE A 21 -14.10 36.09 4.74
CA PHE A 21 -13.82 37.28 3.94
C PHE A 21 -14.35 37.07 2.52
N GLY A 22 -15.11 38.06 2.04
CA GLY A 22 -15.79 38.07 0.74
C GLY A 22 -14.84 38.27 -0.46
N PRO A 23 -15.41 38.31 -1.68
CA PRO A 23 -14.64 38.18 -2.92
C PRO A 23 -13.97 39.49 -3.30
N GLY A 24 -12.66 39.44 -3.56
CA GLY A 24 -11.87 40.59 -3.97
C GLY A 24 -10.83 40.23 -5.03
N ALA A 25 -11.10 40.71 -6.25
CA ALA A 25 -10.17 41.10 -7.32
C ALA A 25 -9.21 40.06 -7.93
N ALA A 26 -9.44 39.83 -9.22
CA ALA A 26 -8.47 39.30 -10.17
C ALA A 26 -7.19 40.15 -10.19
N SER A 27 -6.03 39.48 -10.20
CA SER A 27 -4.82 40.06 -10.79
C SER A 27 -4.13 39.00 -11.66
N GLU A 28 -4.02 39.35 -12.94
CA GLU A 28 -3.16 38.69 -13.90
C GLU A 28 -1.71 38.84 -13.44
N ASN A 29 -0.96 37.74 -13.39
CA ASN A 29 0.49 37.83 -13.34
C ASN A 29 1.12 36.78 -14.25
N ARG A 30 1.90 37.28 -15.20
CA ARG A 30 2.60 36.55 -16.26
C ARG A 30 3.57 35.53 -15.65
N LEU A 31 3.49 34.29 -16.11
CA LEU A 31 4.55 33.29 -15.89
C LEU A 31 5.85 33.78 -16.53
N ALA A 32 6.83 34.10 -15.69
CA ALA A 32 8.23 34.07 -16.10
C ALA A 32 8.64 32.60 -16.27
N SER A 33 9.19 32.27 -17.43
CA SER A 33 9.79 30.98 -17.74
C SER A 33 10.85 30.62 -16.70
N THR A 34 10.61 29.55 -15.94
CA THR A 34 11.59 28.94 -15.05
C THR A 34 12.70 28.28 -15.88
N PRO A 35 13.98 28.49 -15.55
CA PRO A 35 15.08 27.80 -16.23
C PRO A 35 15.02 26.30 -15.96
N ASP A 36 15.42 25.50 -16.96
CA ASP A 36 15.49 24.04 -16.84
C ASP A 36 16.36 23.62 -15.64
N PRO A 37 15.92 22.63 -14.84
CA PRO A 37 16.68 22.17 -13.70
C PRO A 37 17.97 21.46 -14.16
N PRO A 38 19.06 21.57 -13.38
CA PRO A 38 20.32 20.90 -13.70
C PRO A 38 20.18 19.37 -13.69
N ASP A 39 21.00 18.72 -14.51
CA ASP A 39 21.06 17.27 -14.72
C ASP A 39 21.30 16.52 -13.38
N PRO A 40 20.58 15.42 -13.05
CA PRO A 40 20.59 14.82 -11.71
C PRO A 40 21.87 14.05 -11.33
N LEU A 41 22.94 14.13 -12.12
CA LEU A 41 24.10 13.24 -12.02
C LEU A 41 25.16 13.65 -10.98
N ASP A 42 25.02 14.79 -10.29
CA ASP A 42 26.06 15.33 -9.40
C ASP A 42 25.81 15.18 -7.89
N ALA A 43 24.83 14.38 -7.46
CA ALA A 43 24.68 14.07 -6.03
C ALA A 43 25.76 13.07 -5.57
N PRO A 44 26.59 13.38 -4.55
CA PRO A 44 27.61 12.46 -4.07
C PRO A 44 26.95 11.19 -3.49
N ALA A 45 27.47 10.04 -3.91
CA ALA A 45 27.03 8.73 -3.44
C ALA A 45 26.99 8.66 -1.90
N ALA A 46 26.04 7.91 -1.36
CA ALA A 46 25.80 7.70 0.07
C ALA A 46 26.94 6.90 0.76
N SER A 47 28.17 7.42 0.77
CA SER A 47 29.40 6.75 1.23
C SER A 47 29.51 6.51 2.75
N GLY A 48 28.42 6.71 3.51
CA GLY A 48 28.38 6.55 4.98
C GLY A 48 27.47 5.45 5.50
N SER A 49 26.71 4.74 4.66
CA SER A 49 25.82 3.66 5.12
C SER A 49 26.54 2.33 5.21
N ARG A 50 26.32 1.59 6.31
CA ARG A 50 26.80 0.20 6.47
C ARG A 50 26.22 -0.75 5.40
N TRP A 51 25.09 -0.40 4.81
CA TRP A 51 24.41 -1.23 3.82
C TRP A 51 24.69 -0.74 2.40
N SER A 52 25.56 -1.47 1.70
CA SER A 52 25.73 -1.37 0.25
C SER A 52 24.67 -2.21 -0.48
N PRO A 53 24.41 -1.95 -1.77
CA PRO A 53 23.56 -2.83 -2.59
C PRO A 53 24.00 -4.30 -2.54
N GLN A 54 25.31 -4.59 -2.53
CA GLN A 54 25.82 -5.95 -2.40
C GLN A 54 25.44 -6.59 -1.06
N GLY A 55 25.59 -5.85 0.05
CA GLY A 55 25.17 -6.35 1.37
C GLY A 55 23.65 -6.58 1.46
N LEU A 56 22.85 -5.80 0.74
CA LEU A 56 21.40 -6.03 0.64
C LEU A 56 21.09 -7.31 -0.15
N LYS A 57 21.81 -7.59 -1.24
CA LYS A 57 21.63 -8.84 -2.04
C LYS A 57 21.81 -10.08 -1.18
N GLU A 58 22.90 -10.12 -0.40
CA GLU A 58 23.20 -11.26 0.48
C GLU A 58 22.12 -11.51 1.54
N GLN A 59 21.39 -10.48 1.95
CA GLN A 59 20.25 -10.63 2.86
C GLN A 59 18.99 -11.01 2.12
N LEU A 60 18.74 -10.42 0.96
CA LEU A 60 17.58 -10.74 0.12
C LEU A 60 17.55 -12.22 -0.26
N ASP A 61 18.69 -12.80 -0.58
CA ASP A 61 18.81 -14.22 -0.98
C ASP A 61 18.39 -15.19 0.13
N LYS A 62 18.36 -14.73 1.38
CA LYS A 62 17.92 -15.49 2.55
C LYS A 62 16.42 -15.35 2.84
N LEU A 63 15.72 -14.47 2.14
CA LEU A 63 14.29 -14.22 2.33
C LEU A 63 13.47 -15.13 1.40
N PRO A 64 12.26 -15.58 1.82
CA PRO A 64 11.40 -16.40 0.97
C PRO A 64 11.12 -15.79 -0.41
N VAL A 65 10.99 -14.46 -0.49
CA VAL A 65 10.74 -13.76 -1.75
C VAL A 65 11.78 -14.06 -2.83
N SER A 66 13.04 -14.38 -2.49
CA SER A 66 14.07 -14.71 -3.48
C SER A 66 13.80 -16.02 -4.22
N GLN A 67 13.13 -16.97 -3.55
CA GLN A 67 12.76 -18.26 -4.14
C GLN A 67 11.44 -18.17 -4.91
N LEU A 68 10.52 -17.33 -4.42
CA LEU A 68 9.16 -17.24 -4.92
C LEU A 68 9.01 -16.27 -6.09
N PHE A 69 9.83 -15.21 -6.09
CA PHE A 69 9.82 -14.15 -7.10
C PHE A 69 11.26 -13.78 -7.48
N PRO A 70 12.06 -14.71 -8.03
CA PRO A 70 13.48 -14.47 -8.33
C PRO A 70 13.68 -13.33 -9.34
N GLU A 71 12.88 -13.29 -10.40
CA GLU A 71 12.94 -12.24 -11.43
C GLU A 71 12.65 -10.85 -10.85
N LEU A 72 11.62 -10.74 -10.01
CA LEU A 72 11.29 -9.51 -9.29
C LEU A 72 12.44 -9.08 -8.38
N CYS A 73 13.10 -10.03 -7.71
CA CYS A 73 14.25 -9.74 -6.85
C CYS A 73 15.42 -9.15 -7.67
N ASP A 74 15.71 -9.70 -8.85
CA ASP A 74 16.77 -9.19 -9.73
C ASP A 74 16.47 -7.75 -10.20
N GLU A 75 15.23 -7.49 -10.64
CA GLU A 75 14.78 -6.14 -11.01
C GLU A 75 14.90 -5.16 -9.83
N VAL A 76 14.44 -5.57 -8.65
CA VAL A 76 14.49 -4.74 -7.44
C VAL A 76 15.91 -4.47 -6.99
N MET A 77 16.85 -5.38 -7.18
CA MET A 77 18.25 -5.10 -6.88
C MET A 77 18.85 -4.01 -7.77
N GLY A 78 18.46 -3.99 -9.05
CA GLY A 78 18.76 -2.85 -9.94
C GLY A 78 18.16 -1.54 -9.43
N ILE A 79 16.92 -1.56 -8.94
CA ILE A 79 16.26 -0.40 -8.33
C ILE A 79 16.99 0.09 -7.07
N LEU A 80 17.34 -0.82 -6.16
CA LEU A 80 18.04 -0.50 -4.93
C LEU A 80 19.43 0.10 -5.20
N HIS A 81 20.11 -0.33 -6.26
CA HIS A 81 21.35 0.28 -6.70
C HIS A 81 21.16 1.74 -7.12
N ARG A 82 20.14 2.02 -7.96
CA ARG A 82 19.79 3.39 -8.37
C ARG A 82 19.37 4.25 -7.19
N TRP A 83 18.58 3.70 -6.27
CA TRP A 83 18.17 4.40 -5.05
C TRP A 83 19.35 4.74 -4.15
N HIS A 84 20.33 3.86 -4.02
CA HIS A 84 21.54 4.12 -3.24
C HIS A 84 22.34 5.31 -3.79
N GLN A 85 22.33 5.51 -5.12
CA GLN A 85 22.99 6.63 -5.78
C GLN A 85 22.16 7.92 -5.72
N ARG A 86 20.85 7.82 -5.96
CA ARG A 86 19.95 8.98 -6.12
C ARG A 86 19.43 9.55 -4.81
N LEU A 87 19.25 8.72 -3.77
CA LEU A 87 18.59 9.16 -2.54
C LEU A 87 19.58 9.85 -1.58
N PRO A 88 19.16 10.93 -0.89
CA PRO A 88 19.97 11.52 0.17
C PRO A 88 20.36 10.48 1.24
N LEU A 89 21.60 10.55 1.74
CA LEU A 89 22.13 9.59 2.72
C LEU A 89 21.20 9.40 3.94
N LYS A 90 20.56 10.47 4.42
CA LYS A 90 19.60 10.43 5.53
C LYS A 90 18.35 9.60 5.21
N VAL A 91 17.85 9.69 3.97
CA VAL A 91 16.72 8.88 3.49
C VAL A 91 17.15 7.43 3.35
N TRP A 92 18.26 7.18 2.65
CA TRP A 92 18.79 5.82 2.46
C TRP A 92 19.00 5.11 3.81
N SER A 93 19.65 5.76 4.77
CA SER A 93 19.92 5.22 6.10
C SER A 93 18.64 4.82 6.87
N ARG A 94 17.54 5.54 6.64
CA ARG A 94 16.23 5.17 7.22
C ARG A 94 15.64 3.94 6.54
N MET A 95 15.77 3.84 5.22
CA MET A 95 15.25 2.71 4.44
C MET A 95 15.95 1.40 4.77
N VAL A 96 17.26 1.44 4.99
CA VAL A 96 18.07 0.25 5.33
C VAL A 96 18.19 0.01 6.83
N LYS A 97 17.49 0.78 7.66
CA LYS A 97 17.51 0.62 9.12
C LYS A 97 17.01 -0.77 9.48
N ILE A 98 17.70 -1.44 10.39
CA ILE A 98 17.22 -2.71 10.96
C ILE A 98 16.17 -2.39 12.03
N CYS A 99 14.94 -2.89 11.85
CA CYS A 99 13.87 -2.69 12.81
C CYS A 99 14.14 -3.46 14.12
N LYS A 100 14.32 -2.73 15.23
CA LYS A 100 14.51 -3.31 16.58
C LYS A 100 13.27 -4.13 16.98
N GLY A 101 13.48 -5.36 17.45
CA GLY A 101 12.40 -6.26 17.87
C GLY A 101 11.89 -7.21 16.77
N SER A 102 12.35 -7.03 15.53
CA SER A 102 12.19 -8.04 14.48
C SER A 102 13.08 -9.24 14.83
N ALA A 103 12.55 -10.46 14.73
CA ALA A 103 13.33 -11.68 15.00
C ALA A 103 14.53 -11.84 14.06
N HIS A 104 14.55 -11.11 12.94
CA HIS A 104 15.60 -11.11 11.94
C HIS A 104 16.20 -9.71 11.81
N GLN A 105 17.54 -9.64 11.78
CA GLN A 105 18.31 -8.41 11.56
C GLN A 105 18.25 -7.97 10.08
N VAL A 106 17.04 -7.92 9.51
CA VAL A 106 16.80 -7.61 8.10
C VAL A 106 16.55 -6.10 7.95
N PRO A 107 17.17 -5.46 6.95
CA PRO A 107 16.87 -4.07 6.57
C PRO A 107 15.39 -3.86 6.26
N SER A 108 14.80 -2.75 6.71
CA SER A 108 13.36 -2.47 6.50
C SER A 108 12.95 -2.59 5.03
N VAL A 109 13.72 -2.03 4.10
CA VAL A 109 13.41 -2.11 2.67
C VAL A 109 13.23 -3.54 2.15
N LEU A 110 14.02 -4.50 2.64
CA LEU A 110 13.92 -5.90 2.23
C LEU A 110 12.76 -6.63 2.93
N LYS A 111 12.48 -6.29 4.19
CA LYS A 111 11.27 -6.76 4.87
C LYS A 111 10.02 -6.34 4.11
N GLU A 112 9.91 -5.05 3.78
CA GLU A 112 8.76 -4.50 3.08
C GLU A 112 8.66 -5.07 1.65
N LEU A 113 9.78 -5.30 0.95
CA LEU A 113 9.79 -6.02 -0.33
C LEU A 113 9.20 -7.43 -0.19
N ASN A 114 9.68 -8.21 0.79
CA ASN A 114 9.22 -9.58 1.00
C ASN A 114 7.71 -9.65 1.29
N GLU A 115 7.17 -8.67 2.02
CA GLU A 115 5.74 -8.60 2.34
C GLU A 115 4.90 -8.07 1.15
N SER A 116 5.47 -7.17 0.34
CA SER A 116 4.80 -6.51 -0.79
C SER A 116 4.86 -7.25 -2.12
N ALA A 117 5.77 -8.20 -2.31
CA ALA A 117 6.03 -8.84 -3.60
C ALA A 117 4.77 -9.40 -4.30
N PRO A 118 3.85 -10.12 -3.63
CA PRO A 118 2.64 -10.60 -4.30
C PRO A 118 1.69 -9.47 -4.74
N VAL A 119 1.61 -8.37 -3.96
CA VAL A 119 0.86 -7.17 -4.36
C VAL A 119 1.52 -6.51 -5.57
N ILE A 120 2.84 -6.37 -5.55
CA ILE A 120 3.60 -5.83 -6.68
C ILE A 120 3.30 -6.64 -7.94
N GLN A 121 3.41 -7.96 -7.88
CA GLN A 121 3.16 -8.83 -9.03
C GLN A 121 1.72 -8.73 -9.53
N ARG A 122 0.74 -8.64 -8.63
CA ARG A 122 -0.66 -8.51 -9.03
C ARG A 122 -0.93 -7.17 -9.71
N VAL A 123 -0.44 -6.07 -9.14
CA VAL A 123 -0.62 -4.74 -9.73
C VAL A 123 0.07 -4.63 -11.10
N ARG A 124 1.27 -5.21 -11.26
CA ARG A 124 1.94 -5.31 -12.57
C ARG A 124 1.04 -5.98 -13.61
N ARG A 125 0.48 -7.15 -13.30
CA ARG A 125 -0.43 -7.87 -14.21
C ARG A 125 -1.65 -7.03 -14.58
N TRP A 126 -2.27 -6.33 -13.63
CA TRP A 126 -3.41 -5.47 -13.92
C TRP A 126 -3.05 -4.32 -14.85
N VAL A 127 -1.92 -3.65 -14.61
CA VAL A 127 -1.44 -2.55 -15.45
C VAL A 127 -1.03 -3.04 -16.84
N GLU A 128 -0.34 -4.18 -16.93
CA GLU A 128 0.05 -4.81 -18.19
C GLU A 128 -1.19 -5.17 -19.03
N ALA A 129 -2.25 -5.68 -18.39
CA ALA A 129 -3.51 -6.04 -19.04
C ALA A 129 -4.35 -4.84 -19.50
N LEU A 130 -4.01 -3.60 -19.11
CA LEU A 130 -4.72 -2.43 -19.61
C LEU A 130 -4.51 -2.29 -21.13
N PRO A 131 -5.58 -2.04 -21.92
CA PRO A 131 -5.47 -1.72 -23.33
C PRO A 131 -4.54 -0.53 -23.55
N SER A 132 -3.78 -0.52 -24.66
CA SER A 132 -2.93 0.62 -25.04
C SER A 132 -3.72 1.92 -25.26
N THR A 133 -5.01 1.81 -25.55
CA THR A 133 -5.95 2.94 -25.71
C THR A 133 -6.61 3.37 -24.41
N ALA A 134 -6.43 2.63 -23.32
CA ALA A 134 -7.05 2.97 -22.05
C ALA A 134 -6.40 4.20 -21.43
N PRO A 135 -7.15 5.05 -20.71
CA PRO A 135 -6.58 6.11 -19.92
C PRO A 135 -5.58 5.55 -18.89
N LYS A 136 -4.50 6.31 -18.64
CA LYS A 136 -3.51 5.93 -17.62
C LYS A 136 -4.17 5.72 -16.26
N ALA A 137 -3.83 4.62 -15.59
CA ALA A 137 -4.39 4.25 -14.29
C ALA A 137 -3.88 5.14 -13.16
N CYS A 138 -4.68 5.24 -12.09
CA CYS A 138 -4.28 5.84 -10.82
C CYS A 138 -4.18 4.73 -9.75
N ILE A 139 -3.13 4.79 -8.93
CA ILE A 139 -2.89 3.78 -7.89
C ILE A 139 -3.04 4.44 -6.50
N LEU A 140 -3.90 3.87 -5.65
CA LEU A 140 -4.11 4.32 -4.28
C LEU A 140 -3.37 3.39 -3.32
N ASP A 141 -2.36 3.90 -2.60
CA ASP A 141 -1.61 3.15 -1.59
C ASP A 141 -2.16 3.47 -0.20
N LEU A 142 -3.05 2.60 0.27
CA LEU A 142 -3.78 2.72 1.52
C LEU A 142 -2.89 2.30 2.69
N GLY A 143 -2.74 3.18 3.68
CA GLY A 143 -1.88 2.97 4.84
C GLY A 143 -0.41 2.88 4.45
N ALA A 144 0.01 3.73 3.51
CA ALA A 144 1.31 3.64 2.85
C ALA A 144 2.49 3.71 3.84
N GLY A 145 2.33 4.27 5.04
CA GLY A 145 3.39 4.38 6.03
C GLY A 145 4.59 5.16 5.49
N PHE A 146 5.71 4.48 5.22
CA PHE A 146 6.88 5.09 4.56
C PHE A 146 6.74 5.15 3.03
N GLY A 147 5.85 4.37 2.41
CA GLY A 147 5.59 4.38 0.97
C GLY A 147 6.41 3.37 0.15
N PHE A 148 7.02 2.36 0.77
CA PHE A 148 7.86 1.37 0.06
C PHE A 148 7.15 0.70 -1.12
N LEU A 149 5.87 0.33 -0.97
CA LEU A 149 5.09 -0.28 -2.05
C LEU A 149 5.03 0.65 -3.26
N SER A 150 4.56 1.89 -3.07
CA SER A 150 4.48 2.88 -4.13
C SER A 150 5.84 3.22 -4.73
N MET A 151 6.90 3.29 -3.92
CA MET A 151 8.26 3.52 -4.40
C MET A 151 8.73 2.41 -5.34
N PHE A 152 8.54 1.13 -4.98
CA PHE A 152 8.87 0.01 -5.85
C PHE A 152 8.02 0.01 -7.12
N LEU A 153 6.71 0.17 -7.00
CA LEU A 153 5.80 0.19 -8.14
C LEU A 153 6.09 1.35 -9.09
N SER A 154 6.48 2.52 -8.58
CA SER A 154 6.86 3.66 -9.41
C SER A 154 8.07 3.38 -10.30
N GLU A 155 8.97 2.48 -9.90
CA GLU A 155 10.14 2.09 -10.69
C GLU A 155 9.90 0.86 -11.59
N LEU A 156 8.90 0.04 -11.27
CA LEU A 156 8.61 -1.23 -11.95
C LEU A 156 7.49 -1.10 -13.00
N LEU A 157 6.56 -0.16 -12.84
CA LEU A 157 5.41 -0.04 -13.72
C LEU A 157 5.70 0.87 -14.93
N PRO A 158 5.10 0.56 -16.09
CA PRO A 158 5.20 1.40 -17.28
C PRO A 158 4.59 2.80 -17.06
N CYS A 159 5.39 3.86 -17.19
CA CYS A 159 4.97 5.25 -16.97
C CYS A 159 3.96 5.75 -18.03
N GLU A 160 3.88 5.08 -19.18
CA GLU A 160 2.88 5.30 -20.21
C GLU A 160 1.50 4.74 -19.85
N LYS A 161 1.41 3.80 -18.89
CA LYS A 161 0.14 3.22 -18.43
C LYS A 161 -0.32 3.68 -17.05
N VAL A 162 0.57 4.27 -16.25
CA VAL A 162 0.23 4.76 -14.90
C VAL A 162 0.45 6.26 -14.83
N LYS A 163 -0.57 6.97 -14.36
CA LYS A 163 -0.55 8.43 -14.23
C LYS A 163 0.22 8.86 -12.99
N GLU A 164 -0.17 8.32 -11.84
CA GLU A 164 0.31 8.75 -10.53
C GLU A 164 -0.04 7.74 -9.43
N PHE A 165 0.65 7.86 -8.30
CA PHE A 165 0.30 7.22 -7.03
C PHE A 165 -0.23 8.24 -6.03
N CYS A 166 -1.30 7.87 -5.32
CA CYS A 166 -1.81 8.58 -4.16
C CYS A 166 -1.52 7.76 -2.88
N LEU A 167 -0.53 8.19 -2.11
CA LEU A 167 -0.10 7.55 -0.87
C LEU A 167 -0.93 8.12 0.29
N MET A 168 -1.79 7.28 0.88
CA MET A 168 -2.73 7.68 1.92
C MET A 168 -2.30 7.16 3.29
N ASP A 169 -2.02 8.05 4.23
CA ASP A 169 -1.69 7.66 5.60
C ASP A 169 -1.97 8.81 6.57
N MET A 170 -2.40 8.51 7.80
CA MET A 170 -2.67 9.52 8.83
C MET A 170 -1.38 10.24 9.27
N SER A 171 -0.22 9.64 9.06
CA SER A 171 1.09 10.19 9.40
C SER A 171 1.61 11.21 8.38
N TYR A 172 1.03 11.32 7.19
CA TYR A 172 1.46 12.31 6.21
C TYR A 172 0.91 13.71 6.52
N ALA A 173 1.59 14.71 5.96
CA ALA A 173 1.02 16.04 5.79
C ALA A 173 0.29 16.12 4.44
N ASN A 174 -0.77 16.94 4.37
CA ASN A 174 -1.41 17.29 3.11
C ASN A 174 -0.52 18.25 2.32
N ARG A 175 -0.25 17.90 1.06
CA ARG A 175 0.54 18.76 0.18
C ARG A 175 -0.21 20.05 -0.12
N GLY A 176 0.48 21.19 -0.01
CA GLY A 176 -0.06 22.49 -0.41
C GLY A 176 -1.10 23.07 0.57
N VAL A 177 -1.22 22.48 1.76
CA VAL A 177 -2.06 22.99 2.86
C VAL A 177 -1.18 23.56 3.94
N ASP A 178 -1.32 24.85 4.18
CA ASP A 178 -0.61 25.54 5.24
C ASP A 178 -0.98 24.92 6.59
N ASN A 179 0.03 24.76 7.47
CA ASN A 179 -0.10 24.15 8.79
C ASN A 179 -0.50 22.66 8.82
N SER A 180 -0.57 21.98 7.67
CA SER A 180 -0.74 20.53 7.69
C SER A 180 0.52 19.84 8.21
N SER A 181 0.42 19.23 9.38
CA SER A 181 1.52 18.50 10.01
C SER A 181 1.37 16.99 9.84
N GLY A 182 2.49 16.30 9.68
CA GLY A 182 2.60 14.85 9.62
C GLY A 182 3.81 14.37 10.41
N THR A 183 3.74 13.17 10.99
CA THR A 183 4.86 12.54 11.68
C THR A 183 5.83 11.83 10.72
N THR A 184 5.36 11.50 9.52
CA THR A 184 6.18 10.92 8.46
C THR A 184 6.69 12.03 7.54
N SER A 185 8.02 12.20 7.52
CA SER A 185 8.69 13.05 6.54
C SER A 185 8.38 12.59 5.11
N THR A 186 8.07 13.55 4.24
CA THR A 186 7.76 13.35 2.82
C THR A 186 8.93 13.69 1.90
N GLU A 187 10.14 13.90 2.44
CA GLU A 187 11.32 14.29 1.66
C GLU A 187 11.67 13.27 0.58
N HIS A 188 11.55 11.98 0.89
CA HIS A 188 11.82 10.91 -0.08
C HIS A 188 10.75 10.81 -1.17
N ILE A 189 9.59 11.43 -0.97
CA ILE A 189 8.53 11.50 -1.98
C ILE A 189 8.71 12.74 -2.88
N TYR A 190 8.91 13.92 -2.28
CA TYR A 190 8.89 15.19 -3.04
C TYR A 190 10.25 15.76 -3.42
N LYS A 191 11.34 15.37 -2.76
CA LYS A 191 12.70 15.82 -3.10
C LYS A 191 13.44 14.81 -4.00
N VAL A 192 12.72 13.83 -4.52
CA VAL A 192 13.26 12.75 -5.36
C VAL A 192 12.41 12.69 -6.62
N GLN A 193 13.06 12.59 -7.77
CA GLN A 193 12.37 12.37 -9.04
C GLN A 193 12.06 10.89 -9.20
N TRP A 194 10.78 10.58 -9.28
CA TRP A 194 10.23 9.24 -9.46
C TRP A 194 9.78 9.05 -10.92
N GLN A 195 9.86 7.84 -11.47
CA GLN A 195 9.46 7.61 -12.86
C GLN A 195 7.96 7.87 -13.05
N ILE A 196 7.16 7.48 -12.06
CA ILE A 196 5.74 7.82 -11.97
C ILE A 196 5.54 8.75 -10.76
N PRO A 197 4.90 9.92 -10.94
CA PRO A 197 4.65 10.89 -9.87
C PRO A 197 3.92 10.29 -8.66
N MET A 198 4.28 10.77 -7.47
CA MET A 198 3.70 10.33 -6.21
C MET A 198 3.25 11.54 -5.38
N TYR A 199 2.09 11.41 -4.74
CA TYR A 199 1.50 12.43 -3.88
C TYR A 199 1.03 11.81 -2.57
N THR A 200 1.16 12.55 -1.49
CA THR A 200 0.73 12.13 -0.15
C THR A 200 -0.59 12.78 0.22
N LEU A 201 -1.47 12.01 0.83
CA LEU A 201 -2.72 12.49 1.39
C LEU A 201 -2.85 12.03 2.85
N LYS A 202 -3.14 12.99 3.73
CA LYS A 202 -3.39 12.71 5.15
C LYS A 202 -4.80 12.16 5.32
N VAL A 203 -4.88 10.85 5.56
CA VAL A 203 -6.15 10.12 5.62
C VAL A 203 -6.20 9.25 6.87
N ASP A 204 -7.23 9.44 7.70
CA ASP A 204 -7.57 8.47 8.74
C ASP A 204 -8.59 7.46 8.22
N LEU A 205 -8.10 6.35 7.65
CA LEU A 205 -8.92 5.27 7.10
C LEU A 205 -9.86 4.63 8.15
N LYS A 206 -9.67 4.87 9.45
CA LYS A 206 -10.59 4.36 10.49
C LYS A 206 -11.93 5.10 10.46
N LYS A 207 -11.92 6.37 10.05
CA LYS A 207 -13.10 7.25 10.06
C LYS A 207 -13.91 7.06 8.78
N LYS A 208 -15.21 6.76 8.95
CA LYS A 208 -16.14 6.60 7.82
C LYS A 208 -16.26 7.88 6.99
N THR A 209 -16.29 9.05 7.64
CA THR A 209 -16.35 10.35 6.97
C THR A 209 -15.19 10.56 6.01
N THR A 210 -14.00 10.10 6.36
CA THR A 210 -12.82 10.18 5.50
C THR A 210 -12.92 9.24 4.29
N LEU A 211 -13.50 8.04 4.44
CA LEU A 211 -13.76 7.19 3.27
C LEU A 211 -14.75 7.84 2.29
N ASN A 212 -15.81 8.47 2.81
CA ASN A 212 -16.75 9.21 1.97
C ASN A 212 -16.05 10.36 1.23
N GLN A 213 -15.14 11.08 1.89
CA GLN A 213 -14.36 12.14 1.25
C GLN A 213 -13.44 11.61 0.14
N ILE A 214 -12.81 10.45 0.33
CA ILE A 214 -12.04 9.80 -0.74
C ILE A 214 -12.97 9.49 -1.92
N ALA A 215 -14.13 8.89 -1.65
CA ALA A 215 -15.11 8.56 -2.68
C ALA A 215 -15.57 9.81 -3.46
N GLU A 216 -16.08 10.82 -2.76
CA GLU A 216 -16.68 12.01 -3.35
C GLU A 216 -15.67 12.91 -4.06
N ARG A 217 -14.45 13.04 -3.53
CA ARG A 217 -13.50 14.06 -4.00
C ARG A 217 -12.40 13.51 -4.88
N LEU A 218 -12.01 12.25 -4.66
CA LEU A 218 -10.99 11.59 -5.46
C LEU A 218 -11.65 10.71 -6.52
N LEU A 219 -12.44 9.72 -6.11
CA LEU A 219 -12.96 8.72 -7.05
C LEU A 219 -14.00 9.31 -8.01
N GLN A 220 -14.77 10.30 -7.56
CA GLN A 220 -15.77 10.99 -8.35
C GLN A 220 -15.27 12.27 -9.03
N SER A 221 -13.95 12.56 -9.03
CA SER A 221 -13.45 13.69 -9.80
C SER A 221 -13.52 13.39 -11.30
N GLU A 222 -13.82 14.39 -12.13
CA GLU A 222 -13.93 14.20 -13.59
C GLU A 222 -12.67 13.57 -14.19
N ASP A 223 -11.49 13.97 -13.71
CA ASP A 223 -10.21 13.44 -14.17
C ASP A 223 -10.00 11.96 -13.80
N LEU A 224 -10.60 11.47 -12.71
CA LEU A 224 -10.43 10.08 -12.26
C LEU A 224 -11.57 9.15 -12.67
N ARG A 225 -12.79 9.67 -12.94
CA ARG A 225 -13.95 8.87 -13.36
C ARG A 225 -13.70 8.03 -14.61
N GLU A 226 -12.89 8.52 -15.53
CA GLU A 226 -12.58 7.84 -16.80
C GLU A 226 -11.36 6.91 -16.70
N ARG A 227 -10.68 6.86 -15.55
CA ARG A 227 -9.42 6.14 -15.40
C ARG A 227 -9.61 4.85 -14.61
N PRO A 228 -8.89 3.77 -14.95
CA PRO A 228 -8.78 2.61 -14.06
C PRO A 228 -8.15 3.03 -12.72
N ILE A 229 -8.80 2.68 -11.62
CA ILE A 229 -8.26 2.93 -10.27
C ILE A 229 -7.92 1.60 -9.62
N PHE A 230 -6.67 1.45 -9.17
CA PHE A 230 -6.23 0.30 -8.40
C PHE A 230 -5.92 0.72 -6.97
N ALA A 231 -6.63 0.14 -6.00
CA ALA A 231 -6.35 0.35 -4.59
C ALA A 231 -5.46 -0.79 -4.07
N CYS A 232 -4.35 -0.45 -3.43
CA CYS A 232 -3.47 -1.40 -2.79
C CYS A 232 -3.20 -1.02 -1.34
N GLY A 233 -2.82 -1.97 -0.50
CA GLY A 233 -2.45 -1.67 0.89
C GLY A 233 -1.73 -2.83 1.56
N ILE A 234 -0.72 -2.52 2.35
CA ILE A 234 0.07 -3.49 3.11
C ILE A 234 0.04 -3.06 4.56
N HIS A 235 -0.03 -4.02 5.47
CA HIS A 235 -0.10 -3.75 6.91
C HIS A 235 -1.37 -3.00 7.34
N LEU A 236 -2.50 -3.18 6.65
CA LEU A 236 -3.77 -2.69 7.19
C LEU A 236 -4.30 -3.68 8.21
N CYS A 237 -4.09 -3.36 9.48
CA CYS A 237 -4.55 -4.20 10.59
C CYS A 237 -6.02 -3.90 10.95
N ASN A 238 -6.77 -4.94 11.33
CA ASN A 238 -8.09 -4.84 11.95
C ASN A 238 -9.08 -3.97 11.15
N THR A 239 -9.57 -2.88 11.75
CA THR A 239 -10.50 -1.93 11.16
C THR A 239 -9.98 -1.32 9.86
N LEU A 240 -8.67 -1.13 9.71
CA LEU A 240 -8.10 -0.52 8.49
C LEU A 240 -8.33 -1.41 7.27
N GLY A 241 -8.09 -2.73 7.39
CA GLY A 241 -8.33 -3.66 6.29
C GLY A 241 -9.81 -3.76 5.92
N ILE A 242 -10.69 -3.72 6.92
CA ILE A 242 -12.15 -3.71 6.71
C ILE A 242 -12.58 -2.44 5.97
N ARG A 243 -12.02 -1.28 6.34
CA ARG A 243 -12.32 0.01 5.72
C ARG A 243 -11.78 0.10 4.29
N ALA A 244 -10.62 -0.49 4.02
CA ALA A 244 -10.11 -0.62 2.66
C ALA A 244 -11.01 -1.51 1.78
N ALA A 245 -11.46 -2.65 2.31
CA ALA A 245 -12.44 -3.49 1.61
C ALA A 245 -13.78 -2.76 1.40
N GLN A 246 -14.22 -1.95 2.36
CA GLN A 246 -15.39 -1.08 2.22
C GLN A 246 -15.22 -0.10 1.06
N LEU A 247 -14.07 0.58 0.99
CA LEU A 247 -13.76 1.52 -0.08
C LEU A 247 -13.86 0.84 -1.45
N PHE A 248 -13.30 -0.36 -1.61
CA PHE A 248 -13.46 -1.11 -2.86
C PHE A 248 -14.93 -1.43 -3.14
N ASN A 249 -15.64 -2.04 -2.20
CA ASN A 249 -17.02 -2.51 -2.41
C ASN A 249 -18.02 -1.38 -2.70
N GLU A 250 -17.88 -0.23 -2.04
CA GLU A 250 -18.82 0.90 -2.16
C GLU A 250 -18.54 1.80 -3.37
N ASN A 251 -17.39 1.64 -4.05
CA ASN A 251 -16.99 2.53 -5.15
C ASN A 251 -16.63 1.72 -6.38
N ALA A 252 -17.55 1.66 -7.35
CA ALA A 252 -17.43 0.87 -8.58
C ALA A 252 -16.23 1.26 -9.45
N GLU A 253 -15.76 2.50 -9.30
CA GLU A 253 -14.62 3.11 -9.99
C GLU A 253 -13.29 2.40 -9.67
N VAL A 254 -13.19 1.79 -8.48
CA VAL A 254 -12.01 1.01 -8.09
C VAL A 254 -12.04 -0.33 -8.84
N SER A 255 -11.26 -0.42 -9.91
CA SER A 255 -11.23 -1.58 -10.81
C SER A 255 -10.46 -2.76 -10.25
N GLY A 256 -9.53 -2.53 -9.32
CA GLY A 256 -8.70 -3.57 -8.71
C GLY A 256 -8.34 -3.23 -7.27
N PHE A 257 -8.28 -4.26 -6.42
CA PHE A 257 -7.99 -4.15 -5.00
C PHE A 257 -7.01 -5.23 -4.55
N ALA A 258 -5.81 -4.84 -4.14
CA ALA A 258 -4.74 -5.75 -3.72
C ALA A 258 -4.26 -5.45 -2.29
N PHE A 259 -4.50 -6.37 -1.36
CA PHE A 259 -4.41 -6.05 0.06
C PHE A 259 -3.71 -7.15 0.88
N VAL A 260 -2.79 -6.74 1.76
CA VAL A 260 -2.11 -7.61 2.73
C VAL A 260 -2.41 -7.18 4.16
N PRO A 261 -3.31 -7.88 4.88
CA PRO A 261 -3.58 -7.61 6.28
C PRO A 261 -2.43 -8.05 7.18
N CYS A 262 -1.98 -7.17 8.08
CA CYS A 262 -1.01 -7.55 9.12
C CYS A 262 -1.62 -8.28 10.31
N CYS A 263 -2.91 -8.05 10.60
CA CYS A 263 -3.63 -8.70 11.69
C CYS A 263 -5.08 -8.93 11.26
N PHE A 264 -5.44 -10.20 11.06
CA PHE A 264 -6.83 -10.63 11.08
C PHE A 264 -7.36 -10.69 12.52
N PRO A 265 -8.69 -10.87 12.73
CA PRO A 265 -9.22 -11.20 14.04
C PRO A 265 -8.34 -12.27 14.70
N THR A 266 -7.81 -11.99 15.90
CA THR A 266 -6.92 -12.91 16.62
C THR A 266 -7.73 -13.64 17.68
N SER A 267 -7.18 -14.69 18.31
CA SER A 267 -7.81 -15.31 19.49
C SER A 267 -8.09 -14.29 20.60
N ARG A 268 -7.35 -13.17 20.66
CA ARG A 268 -7.64 -12.05 21.57
C ARG A 268 -8.94 -11.34 21.19
N HIS A 269 -9.18 -11.07 19.90
CA HIS A 269 -10.44 -10.48 19.44
C HIS A 269 -11.63 -11.42 19.70
N VAL A 270 -11.41 -12.74 19.59
CA VAL A 270 -12.41 -13.74 20.00
C VAL A 270 -12.69 -13.67 21.50
N ALA A 271 -11.64 -13.64 22.34
CA ALA A 271 -11.80 -13.53 23.79
C ALA A 271 -12.48 -12.22 24.21
N GLN A 272 -12.26 -11.14 23.47
CA GLN A 272 -12.91 -9.84 23.67
C GLN A 272 -14.31 -9.76 23.04
N GLN A 273 -14.79 -10.85 22.42
CA GLN A 273 -16.07 -10.90 21.71
C GLN A 273 -16.27 -9.74 20.72
N VAL A 274 -15.18 -9.36 20.03
CA VAL A 274 -15.23 -8.26 19.05
C VAL A 274 -16.19 -8.62 17.92
N VAL A 275 -17.12 -7.71 17.63
CA VAL A 275 -17.98 -7.78 16.45
C VAL A 275 -17.54 -6.70 15.47
N TYR A 276 -17.26 -7.12 14.25
CA TYR A 276 -16.94 -6.25 13.14
C TYR A 276 -18.21 -5.88 12.39
N GLN A 277 -18.30 -4.62 11.94
CA GLN A 277 -19.39 -4.14 11.11
C GLN A 277 -18.82 -3.50 9.83
N LEU A 278 -19.30 -3.96 8.68
CA LEU A 278 -18.94 -3.50 7.35
C LEU A 278 -20.23 -3.15 6.60
N GLY A 279 -20.51 -1.85 6.47
CA GLY A 279 -21.82 -1.40 5.97
C GLY A 279 -22.96 -1.94 6.84
N GLN A 280 -23.85 -2.71 6.22
CA GLN A 280 -24.95 -3.41 6.90
C GLN A 280 -24.56 -4.81 7.42
N HIS A 281 -23.42 -5.36 6.97
CA HIS A 281 -22.97 -6.69 7.39
C HIS A 281 -22.29 -6.62 8.76
N ARG A 282 -22.59 -7.59 9.62
CA ARG A 282 -21.99 -7.74 10.95
C ARG A 282 -21.53 -9.17 11.13
N PHE A 283 -20.31 -9.35 11.64
CA PHE A 283 -19.76 -10.67 11.92
C PHE A 283 -18.87 -10.63 13.16
N ALA A 284 -18.91 -11.69 13.95
CA ALA A 284 -18.08 -11.82 15.14
C ALA A 284 -16.65 -12.27 14.79
N ALA A 285 -15.66 -11.86 15.58
CA ALA A 285 -14.27 -12.30 15.43
C ALA A 285 -14.13 -13.83 15.40
N ARG A 286 -15.00 -14.54 16.13
CA ARG A 286 -15.04 -16.01 16.16
C ARG A 286 -15.43 -16.61 14.82
N GLU A 287 -16.33 -15.96 14.07
CA GLU A 287 -16.80 -16.46 12.77
C GLU A 287 -15.70 -16.38 11.73
N PHE A 288 -14.78 -15.42 11.88
CA PHE A 288 -13.60 -15.31 11.03
C PHE A 288 -12.53 -16.37 11.32
N LEU A 289 -12.46 -16.85 12.57
CA LEU A 289 -11.51 -17.88 13.00
C LEU A 289 -12.10 -19.28 13.07
N ASP A 290 -13.41 -19.43 12.80
CA ASP A 290 -14.09 -20.71 12.83
C ASP A 290 -13.67 -21.53 11.60
N PRO A 291 -12.96 -22.66 11.77
CA PRO A 291 -12.55 -23.52 10.67
C PRO A 291 -13.73 -24.13 9.90
N LYS A 292 -14.97 -24.01 10.41
CA LYS A 292 -16.19 -24.45 9.72
C LYS A 292 -16.78 -23.36 8.80
N VAL A 293 -16.49 -22.09 9.09
CA VAL A 293 -16.92 -20.93 8.29
C VAL A 293 -15.86 -20.58 7.26
N VAL A 294 -14.59 -20.81 7.60
CA VAL A 294 -13.47 -20.81 6.66
C VAL A 294 -13.53 -22.15 5.92
N PRO A 295 -13.90 -22.21 4.62
CA PRO A 295 -14.14 -23.48 3.92
C PRO A 295 -12.95 -24.44 4.06
N SER A 296 -13.21 -25.75 4.16
CA SER A 296 -12.14 -26.76 4.28
C SER A 296 -11.18 -26.67 3.08
N ASN A 297 -9.91 -27.10 3.23
CA ASN A 297 -8.93 -27.03 2.13
C ASN A 297 -9.39 -27.76 0.85
N THR A 298 -10.31 -28.72 0.97
CA THR A 298 -10.86 -29.52 -0.13
C THR A 298 -12.12 -28.92 -0.77
N ASP A 299 -12.94 -28.16 -0.03
CA ASP A 299 -14.21 -27.59 -0.54
C ASP A 299 -14.01 -26.29 -1.35
N ARG A 300 -12.77 -25.86 -1.56
CA ARG A 300 -12.42 -24.56 -2.18
C ARG A 300 -12.23 -24.59 -3.70
N ILE A 301 -12.40 -25.76 -4.33
CA ILE A 301 -11.98 -26.00 -5.73
C ILE A 301 -13.15 -25.93 -6.73
N GLU A 302 -14.41 -25.96 -6.31
CA GLU A 302 -15.52 -25.96 -7.27
C GLU A 302 -16.60 -24.95 -6.90
N THR A 303 -16.57 -23.76 -7.51
CA THR A 303 -17.77 -23.04 -7.97
C THR A 303 -17.38 -21.88 -8.92
N ASN A 304 -18.18 -21.73 -9.97
CA ASN A 304 -17.94 -20.92 -11.18
C ASN A 304 -18.03 -19.38 -11.02
N SER A 305 -17.75 -18.80 -9.86
CA SER A 305 -17.62 -17.34 -9.71
C SER A 305 -16.84 -16.97 -8.44
N LYS A 306 -15.69 -16.28 -8.62
CA LYS A 306 -14.68 -15.88 -7.58
C LYS A 306 -13.66 -16.99 -7.25
N GLY A 307 -12.56 -17.05 -8.00
CA GLY A 307 -11.50 -18.04 -7.80
C GLY A 307 -10.54 -17.65 -6.68
N ILE A 308 -10.34 -18.48 -5.66
CA ILE A 308 -9.31 -18.27 -4.63
C ILE A 308 -7.99 -18.86 -5.18
N GLU A 309 -6.96 -18.05 -5.37
CA GLU A 309 -5.63 -18.51 -5.85
C GLU A 309 -4.78 -18.91 -4.64
N HIS A 310 -4.14 -20.07 -4.64
CA HIS A 310 -3.40 -20.57 -3.47
C HIS A 310 -1.90 -20.65 -3.80
N HIS A 311 -1.05 -20.04 -2.98
CA HIS A 311 0.40 -20.21 -3.08
C HIS A 311 0.96 -20.77 -1.76
N GLU A 312 1.68 -21.89 -1.83
CA GLU A 312 2.35 -22.44 -0.66
C GLU A 312 3.69 -21.71 -0.45
N LEU A 313 3.71 -20.72 0.45
CA LEU A 313 4.98 -20.10 0.86
C LEU A 313 5.62 -20.96 1.95
N HIS A 314 6.66 -21.70 1.60
CA HIS A 314 7.39 -22.51 2.56
C HIS A 314 8.03 -21.60 3.63
N ARG A 315 7.66 -21.81 4.89
CA ARG A 315 8.35 -21.16 6.00
C ARG A 315 9.71 -21.83 6.18
N PRO A 316 10.83 -21.08 6.20
CA PRO A 316 12.06 -21.60 6.76
C PRO A 316 11.76 -22.08 8.18
N THR A 317 12.29 -23.24 8.56
CA THR A 317 12.25 -23.71 9.95
C THR A 317 12.92 -22.61 10.80
N ASN A 318 12.13 -21.84 11.57
CA ASN A 318 12.49 -20.62 12.33
C ASN A 318 12.24 -19.23 11.67
N GLY A 319 11.58 -19.14 10.51
CA GLY A 319 11.21 -17.87 9.87
C GLY A 319 9.86 -17.32 10.34
N MET A 320 9.83 -16.09 10.87
CA MET A 320 8.61 -15.38 11.23
C MET A 320 8.22 -14.35 10.15
N PHE A 321 7.69 -14.81 9.02
CA PHE A 321 6.83 -13.94 8.21
C PHE A 321 5.38 -14.19 8.65
N ALA A 322 4.68 -13.11 8.97
CA ALA A 322 3.37 -13.15 9.64
C ALA A 322 2.19 -13.01 8.68
N GLN A 323 2.45 -12.94 7.37
CA GLN A 323 1.42 -12.64 6.39
C GLN A 323 1.27 -13.82 5.44
N ASN A 324 0.17 -14.52 5.65
CA ASN A 324 -0.23 -15.75 4.99
C ASN A 324 -1.46 -15.51 4.10
N ILE A 325 -1.89 -14.26 3.95
CA ILE A 325 -3.13 -13.94 3.27
C ILE A 325 -2.91 -12.66 2.50
N TYR A 326 -3.24 -12.75 1.21
CA TYR A 326 -3.26 -11.70 0.25
C TYR A 326 -4.67 -11.67 -0.31
N ILE A 327 -5.33 -10.52 -0.33
CA ILE A 327 -6.68 -10.40 -0.88
C ILE A 327 -6.56 -9.66 -2.18
N PHE A 328 -7.01 -10.28 -3.27
CA PHE A 328 -7.15 -9.63 -4.55
C PHE A 328 -8.63 -9.59 -4.93
N ALA A 329 -9.07 -8.48 -5.51
CA ALA A 329 -10.38 -8.38 -6.11
C ALA A 329 -10.29 -7.48 -7.32
N GLU A 330 -11.07 -7.78 -8.35
CA GLU A 330 -11.07 -7.01 -9.57
C GLU A 330 -12.49 -6.91 -10.12
N ARG A 331 -12.71 -5.87 -10.91
CA ARG A 331 -13.91 -5.67 -11.70
C ARG A 331 -13.51 -5.72 -13.17
N PRO A 332 -14.38 -6.25 -14.05
CA PRO A 332 -14.14 -6.16 -15.49
C PRO A 332 -13.94 -4.70 -15.91
N LEU A 333 -12.84 -4.42 -16.60
CA LEU A 333 -12.61 -3.15 -17.27
C LEU A 333 -13.70 -3.00 -18.36
N ASN A 334 -14.41 -1.88 -18.41
CA ASN A 334 -15.47 -1.51 -19.38
C ASN A 334 -16.94 -1.81 -19.04
N MET A 335 -17.32 -2.13 -17.79
CA MET A 335 -18.74 -2.23 -17.43
C MET A 335 -19.25 -1.00 -16.68
N GLN A 336 -20.35 -0.43 -17.17
CA GLN A 336 -21.08 0.66 -16.52
C GLN A 336 -21.42 0.27 -15.06
N PRO A 337 -21.40 1.22 -14.09
CA PRO A 337 -21.44 0.94 -12.65
C PRO A 337 -22.65 0.14 -12.12
N ILE A 338 -23.70 -0.04 -12.92
CA ILE A 338 -25.04 -0.29 -12.37
C ILE A 338 -25.35 -1.77 -12.10
N GLN A 339 -24.64 -2.75 -12.67
CA GLN A 339 -24.92 -4.18 -12.40
C GLN A 339 -23.70 -5.10 -12.57
N VAL A 340 -22.67 -4.97 -11.73
CA VAL A 340 -21.49 -5.85 -11.83
C VAL A 340 -21.44 -6.85 -10.67
N GLU A 341 -21.55 -8.15 -11.01
CA GLU A 341 -21.08 -9.22 -10.14
C GLU A 341 -19.57 -9.05 -9.92
N THR A 342 -19.19 -8.67 -8.69
CA THR A 342 -17.77 -8.51 -8.33
C THR A 342 -17.07 -9.86 -8.40
N ARG A 343 -15.96 -9.95 -9.16
CA ARG A 343 -15.10 -11.14 -9.20
C ARG A 343 -13.92 -10.94 -8.26
N GLY A 344 -13.99 -11.54 -7.07
CA GLY A 344 -12.90 -11.54 -6.09
C GLY A 344 -11.99 -12.75 -6.29
N THR A 345 -10.68 -12.58 -6.11
CA THR A 345 -9.75 -13.70 -5.98
C THR A 345 -8.96 -13.57 -4.67
N CYS A 346 -9.38 -14.26 -3.62
CA CYS A 346 -8.59 -14.27 -2.39
C CYS A 346 -7.36 -15.15 -2.61
N VAL A 347 -6.18 -14.69 -2.21
CA VAL A 347 -4.98 -15.52 -2.17
C VAL A 347 -4.63 -15.90 -0.76
N VAL A 348 -4.95 -17.14 -0.38
CA VAL A 348 -4.58 -17.66 0.94
C VAL A 348 -3.28 -18.45 0.79
N VAL A 349 -2.21 -17.87 1.35
CA VAL A 349 -0.93 -18.53 1.53
C VAL A 349 -0.98 -19.32 2.84
N ASP A 350 -1.18 -20.63 2.77
CA ASP A 350 -1.14 -21.46 3.98
C ASP A 350 0.31 -21.69 4.42
N ALA A 351 0.86 -20.82 5.28
CA ALA A 351 2.05 -21.18 6.03
C ALA A 351 1.63 -21.94 7.28
N LYS A 352 1.91 -23.25 7.30
CA LYS A 352 1.75 -24.08 8.50
C LYS A 352 2.47 -23.40 9.68
N PHE A 353 1.73 -23.23 10.78
CA PHE A 353 2.14 -22.69 12.08
C PHE A 353 2.11 -21.15 12.25
N GLY A 354 1.27 -20.71 13.17
CA GLY A 354 1.04 -19.31 13.51
C GLY A 354 2.13 -18.65 14.36
N HIS A 355 1.81 -17.40 14.72
CA HIS A 355 2.58 -16.44 15.50
C HIS A 355 3.40 -17.04 16.66
N GLY A 356 4.73 -16.89 16.58
CA GLY A 356 5.63 -16.99 17.73
C GLY A 356 5.46 -15.80 18.68
N SER A 357 4.27 -15.63 19.28
CA SER A 357 4.11 -14.70 20.39
C SER A 357 4.10 -15.49 21.71
N LYS A 358 5.18 -15.32 22.49
CA LYS A 358 5.25 -15.52 23.95
C LYS A 358 5.26 -16.95 24.54
N ALA A 359 5.89 -17.94 23.90
CA ALA A 359 6.17 -19.22 24.59
C ALA A 359 7.38 -19.20 25.56
N LYS A 360 8.20 -18.13 25.60
CA LYS A 360 9.45 -18.12 26.40
C LYS A 360 9.34 -17.71 27.89
N LYS A 361 8.16 -17.41 28.43
CA LYS A 361 8.03 -17.02 29.87
C LYS A 361 7.58 -18.11 30.85
N LYS A 362 7.21 -19.31 30.40
CA LYS A 362 6.80 -20.41 31.32
C LYS A 362 7.90 -21.43 31.66
N ALA A 363 9.05 -21.44 30.96
CA ALA A 363 10.13 -22.38 31.27
C ALA A 363 11.05 -21.94 32.42
N GLN A 364 11.05 -20.65 32.79
CA GLN A 364 11.98 -20.12 33.81
C GLN A 364 11.39 -20.07 35.24
N LYS A 365 10.12 -20.49 35.41
CA LYS A 365 9.45 -20.53 36.73
C LYS A 365 9.35 -21.92 37.35
N LYS A 366 9.98 -22.94 36.74
CA LYS A 366 10.04 -24.33 37.24
C LYS A 366 11.43 -24.79 37.69
N LYS A 367 12.39 -23.87 37.82
CA LYS A 367 13.73 -24.12 38.37
C LYS A 367 14.14 -23.06 39.41
N ARG A 368 13.24 -22.78 40.34
CA ARG A 368 13.58 -22.14 41.62
C ARG A 368 12.81 -22.81 42.72
#